data_AF-A0A8T4CHE4-F1
#
_entry.id   AF-A0A8T4CHE4-F1
#
_cell.length_a   1.000
_cell.length_b   1.000
_cell.length_c   1.000
_cell.angle_alpha   90.00
_cell.angle_beta   90.00
_cell.angle_gamma   90.00
#
_symmetry.space_group_name_H-M   'P 1'
#
loop_
_entity.id
_entity.type
_entity.pdbx_description
1 polymer ?
#
loop_
_entity_poly.entity_id
_entity_poly.type
_entity_poly.pdbx_seq_one_letter_code
_entity_poly.pdbx_strand_id
1 'polypeptide(L)'
;MVAKAEIEDTYAEAFAGIFCRVIVTADEERILRSAAEDSTATPSVVIGRVEGGVEKWLNENETPDKRKGAILQFWGAISPKTPFAGSLKKFETELSYRIRQDILVKPFTAVFDALPDAEGKL
;
A
#
# COMPACT_ATOMS: atom_id res chain seq x y z
N MET A 1 0.64 -38.78 -1.68
CA MET A 1 1.32 -38.22 -0.49
C MET A 1 2.13 -37.04 -0.98
N VAL A 2 1.92 -35.84 -0.46
CA VAL A 2 2.78 -34.68 -0.80
C VAL A 2 4.09 -34.88 -0.05
N ALA A 3 5.23 -34.92 -0.77
CA ALA A 3 6.53 -34.95 -0.14
C ALA A 3 6.71 -33.67 0.69
N LYS A 4 7.11 -33.80 1.95
CA LYS A 4 7.43 -32.63 2.77
C LYS A 4 8.71 -32.00 2.22
N ALA A 5 8.66 -30.70 1.93
CA ALA A 5 9.84 -29.93 1.58
C ALA A 5 10.77 -29.82 2.81
N GLU A 6 12.08 -29.79 2.56
CA GLU A 6 13.07 -29.47 3.57
C GLU A 6 12.97 -27.98 3.94
N ILE A 7 13.01 -27.68 5.23
CA ILE A 7 13.04 -26.30 5.75
C ILE A 7 14.46 -26.05 6.25
N GLU A 8 15.16 -25.12 5.61
CA GLU A 8 16.50 -24.73 6.00
C GLU A 8 16.50 -23.98 7.34
N ASP A 9 17.44 -24.33 8.23
CA ASP A 9 17.66 -23.63 9.50
C ASP A 9 18.45 -22.32 9.25
N THR A 10 17.72 -21.31 8.79
CA THR A 10 18.24 -19.99 8.42
C THR A 10 17.25 -18.89 8.78
N TYR A 11 17.53 -17.65 8.40
CA TYR A 11 16.71 -16.48 8.72
C TYR A 11 16.42 -15.60 7.50
N ALA A 12 15.38 -14.78 7.60
CA ALA A 12 15.08 -13.71 6.65
C ALA A 12 15.53 -12.37 7.25
N GLU A 13 16.41 -11.65 6.56
CA GLU A 13 16.83 -10.31 6.95
C GLU A 13 15.84 -9.26 6.40
N ALA A 14 15.18 -8.55 7.30
CA ALA A 14 14.25 -7.47 6.96
C ALA A 14 14.88 -6.10 7.24
N PHE A 15 14.36 -5.08 6.57
CA PHE A 15 14.85 -3.71 6.66
C PHE A 15 13.76 -2.77 7.16
N ALA A 16 14.16 -1.73 7.88
CA ALA A 16 13.25 -0.65 8.25
C ALA A 16 12.82 0.16 7.01
N GLY A 17 11.59 0.65 7.03
CA GLY A 17 11.01 1.45 5.95
C GLY A 17 9.92 2.37 6.45
N ILE A 18 9.43 3.23 5.58
CA ILE A 18 8.22 4.03 5.79
C ILE A 18 7.08 3.27 5.15
N PHE A 19 5.94 3.17 5.80
CA PHE A 19 4.74 2.65 5.18
C PHE A 19 3.53 3.51 5.51
N CYS A 20 2.54 3.46 4.61
CA CYS A 20 1.20 3.97 4.87
C CYS A 20 0.18 2.90 4.55
N ARG A 21 -0.99 3.02 5.17
CA ARG A 21 -2.10 2.10 4.99
C ARG A 21 -3.35 2.92 4.69
N VAL A 22 -4.03 2.59 3.59
CA VAL A 22 -5.22 3.31 3.13
C VAL A 22 -6.36 2.35 2.85
N ILE A 23 -7.59 2.81 3.04
CA ILE A 23 -8.78 2.13 2.52
C ILE A 23 -9.17 2.80 1.22
N VAL A 24 -9.24 2.05 0.13
CA VAL A 24 -9.88 2.50 -1.10
C VAL A 24 -11.26 1.88 -1.17
N THR A 25 -12.29 2.68 -1.42
CA THR A 25 -13.67 2.19 -1.59
C THR A 25 -14.23 2.56 -2.96
N ALA A 26 -15.13 1.74 -3.49
CA ALA A 26 -15.90 2.02 -4.70
C ALA A 26 -17.24 1.30 -4.65
N ASP A 27 -18.21 1.75 -5.45
CA ASP A 27 -19.54 1.12 -5.52
C ASP A 27 -19.46 -0.27 -6.18
N GLU A 28 -18.65 -0.36 -7.24
CA GLU A 28 -18.54 -1.56 -8.07
C GLU A 28 -17.24 -2.32 -7.82
N GLU A 29 -17.35 -3.63 -7.62
CA GLU A 29 -16.22 -4.49 -7.27
C GLU A 29 -15.13 -4.51 -8.36
N ARG A 30 -15.53 -4.45 -9.63
CA ARG A 30 -14.59 -4.38 -10.74
C ARG A 30 -13.74 -3.10 -10.69
N ILE A 31 -14.34 -1.97 -10.32
CA ILE A 31 -13.64 -0.69 -10.22
C ILE A 31 -12.70 -0.70 -9.01
N LEU A 32 -13.20 -1.16 -7.86
CA LEU A 32 -12.39 -1.34 -6.65
C LEU A 32 -11.17 -2.22 -6.92
N ARG A 33 -11.38 -3.37 -7.57
CA ARG A 33 -10.32 -4.31 -7.90
C ARG A 33 -9.27 -3.67 -8.83
N SER A 34 -9.70 -3.00 -9.89
CA SER A 34 -8.78 -2.30 -10.80
C SER A 34 -8.00 -1.21 -10.08
N ALA A 35 -8.62 -0.39 -9.22
CA ALA A 35 -7.92 0.64 -8.46
C ALA A 35 -6.87 0.04 -7.51
N ALA A 36 -7.23 -1.03 -6.80
CA ALA A 36 -6.36 -1.73 -5.87
C ALA A 36 -5.17 -2.41 -6.58
N GLU A 37 -5.44 -3.17 -7.64
CA GLU A 37 -4.41 -3.92 -8.38
C GLU A 37 -3.49 -2.97 -9.16
N ASP A 38 -4.01 -2.01 -9.91
CA ASP A 38 -3.18 -1.10 -10.72
C ASP A 38 -2.26 -0.24 -9.84
N SER A 39 -2.78 0.27 -8.71
CA SER A 39 -1.98 1.11 -7.81
C SER A 39 -0.87 0.34 -7.09
N THR A 40 -1.00 -0.98 -6.93
CA THR A 40 -0.06 -1.82 -6.17
C THR A 40 0.85 -2.70 -7.02
N ALA A 41 0.58 -2.86 -8.32
CA ALA A 41 1.24 -3.88 -9.16
C ALA A 41 2.76 -3.68 -9.39
N THR A 42 3.23 -2.43 -9.52
CA THR A 42 4.64 -2.17 -9.90
C THR A 42 5.57 -2.11 -8.68
N PRO A 43 6.46 -3.10 -8.43
CA PRO A 43 7.47 -2.99 -7.39
C PRO A 43 8.58 -2.03 -7.83
N SER A 44 8.81 -0.97 -7.06
CA SER A 44 9.77 0.08 -7.46
C SER A 44 10.52 0.73 -6.31
N VAL A 45 10.50 0.13 -5.11
CA VAL A 45 11.19 0.67 -3.93
C VAL A 45 12.71 0.68 -4.07
N VAL A 46 13.29 -0.30 -4.78
CA VAL A 46 14.75 -0.41 -5.00
C VAL A 46 15.32 0.72 -5.86
N ILE A 47 14.51 1.29 -6.76
CA ILE A 47 14.85 2.51 -7.52
C ILE A 47 14.35 3.79 -6.80
N GLY A 48 13.96 3.63 -5.54
CA GLY A 48 13.55 4.69 -4.64
C GLY A 48 12.17 5.28 -4.93
N ARG A 49 11.27 4.52 -5.55
CA ARG A 49 9.83 4.84 -5.63
C ARG A 49 9.10 4.11 -4.50
N VAL A 50 7.85 3.68 -4.75
CA VAL A 50 7.04 2.93 -3.80
C VAL A 50 6.84 1.48 -4.24
N GLU A 51 6.70 0.59 -3.28
CA GLU A 51 6.17 -0.76 -3.44
C GLU A 51 4.80 -0.83 -2.77
N GLY A 52 3.85 -1.54 -3.36
CA GLY A 52 2.47 -1.59 -2.87
C GLY A 52 1.95 -3.02 -2.79
N GLY A 53 0.92 -3.22 -1.99
CA GLY A 53 0.23 -4.50 -1.91
C GLY A 53 -1.22 -4.35 -1.46
N VAL A 54 -2.09 -5.20 -2.00
CA VAL A 54 -3.44 -5.39 -1.47
C VAL A 54 -3.34 -6.25 -0.23
N GLU A 55 -3.62 -5.67 0.93
CA GLU A 55 -3.55 -6.39 2.20
C GLU A 55 -4.82 -7.20 2.45
N LYS A 56 -5.99 -6.59 2.25
CA LYS A 56 -7.28 -7.19 2.58
C LYS A 56 -8.42 -6.57 1.77
N TRP A 57 -9.34 -7.39 1.27
CA TRP A 57 -10.63 -6.94 0.74
C TRP A 57 -11.66 -6.79 1.87
N LEU A 58 -12.45 -5.73 1.82
CA LEU A 58 -13.42 -5.34 2.85
C LEU A 58 -14.85 -5.37 2.29
N ASN A 59 -15.79 -5.81 3.11
CA ASN A 59 -17.21 -5.61 2.85
C ASN A 59 -17.68 -4.23 3.33
N GLU A 60 -18.92 -3.88 2.98
CA GLU A 60 -19.55 -2.59 3.26
C GLU A 60 -19.67 -2.28 4.77
N ASN A 61 -19.66 -3.28 5.64
CA ASN A 61 -19.76 -3.05 7.09
C ASN A 61 -18.42 -2.63 7.70
N GLU A 62 -17.31 -2.92 7.02
CA GLU A 62 -15.95 -2.66 7.48
C GLU A 62 -15.41 -1.30 7.01
N THR A 63 -16.10 -0.63 6.09
CA THR A 63 -15.64 0.64 5.50
C THR A 63 -16.35 1.87 6.12
N PRO A 64 -15.70 3.05 6.13
CA PRO A 64 -16.27 4.27 6.70
C PRO A 64 -17.54 4.77 5.98
N ASP A 65 -17.63 4.54 4.66
CA ASP A 65 -18.68 5.07 3.79
C ASP A 65 -19.70 4.02 3.34
N LYS A 66 -19.66 2.81 3.91
CA LYS A 66 -20.59 1.71 3.62
C LYS A 66 -20.56 1.19 2.18
N ARG A 67 -19.38 1.22 1.57
CA ARG A 67 -19.14 0.64 0.24
C ARG A 67 -18.11 -0.48 0.29
N LYS A 68 -18.01 -1.27 -0.79
CA LYS A 68 -16.95 -2.28 -0.90
C LYS A 68 -15.59 -1.58 -0.84
N GLY A 69 -14.62 -2.20 -0.17
CA GLY A 69 -13.31 -1.59 0.01
C GLY A 69 -12.14 -2.55 -0.07
N ALA A 70 -10.94 -1.99 -0.10
CA ALA A 70 -9.68 -2.71 -0.02
C ALA A 70 -8.71 -1.91 0.85
N ILE A 71 -8.03 -2.61 1.76
CA ILE A 71 -6.88 -2.07 2.48
C ILE A 71 -5.66 -2.26 1.59
N LEU A 72 -5.01 -1.14 1.27
CA LEU A 72 -3.76 -1.11 0.53
C LEU A 72 -2.64 -0.65 1.45
N GLN A 73 -1.47 -1.28 1.31
CA GLN A 73 -0.23 -0.80 1.91
C GLN A 73 0.69 -0.27 0.84
N PHE A 74 1.39 0.82 1.15
CA PHE A 74 2.48 1.35 0.34
C PHE A 74 3.72 1.53 1.19
N TRP A 75 4.87 1.12 0.65
CA TRP A 75 6.15 1.07 1.34
C TRP A 75 7.21 1.89 0.58
N GLY A 76 8.05 2.59 1.35
CA GLY A 76 9.18 3.37 0.88
C GLY A 76 10.44 3.03 1.68
N ALA A 77 11.59 2.99 1.01
CA ALA A 77 12.86 2.76 1.66
C ALA A 77 13.34 4.02 2.42
N ILE A 78 13.99 3.80 3.56
CA ILE A 78 14.82 4.81 4.22
C ILE A 78 16.29 4.53 3.90
N SER A 79 17.09 5.60 3.77
CA SER A 79 18.52 5.48 3.48
C SER A 79 19.34 6.11 4.59
N PRO A 80 20.39 5.44 5.12
CA PRO A 80 21.32 6.06 6.06
C PRO A 80 22.04 7.31 5.50
N LYS A 81 22.08 7.45 4.16
CA LYS A 81 22.73 8.58 3.47
C LYS A 81 21.81 9.80 3.32
N THR A 82 20.53 9.68 3.67
CA THR A 82 19.53 10.73 3.49
C THR A 82 18.79 10.94 4.80
N PRO A 83 18.64 12.19 5.29
CA PRO A 83 17.83 12.44 6.48
C PRO A 83 16.43 11.86 6.33
N PHE A 84 15.82 11.41 7.43
CA PHE A 84 14.48 10.82 7.43
C PHE A 84 13.46 11.70 6.71
N ALA A 85 13.45 13.01 6.98
CA ALA A 85 12.58 13.98 6.33
C ALA A 85 12.71 14.00 4.79
N GLY A 86 13.91 13.75 4.26
CA GLY A 86 14.14 13.64 2.81
C GLY A 86 13.55 12.36 2.23
N SER A 87 13.69 11.23 2.95
CA SER A 87 13.08 9.96 2.56
C SER A 87 11.54 10.04 2.61
N LEU A 88 11.00 10.68 3.65
CA LEU A 88 9.57 10.90 3.83
C LEU A 88 8.96 11.74 2.71
N LYS A 89 9.57 12.90 2.40
CA LYS A 89 9.11 13.77 1.29
C LYS A 89 9.11 13.03 -0.05
N LYS A 90 10.11 12.18 -0.28
CA LYS A 90 10.19 11.35 -1.49
C LYS A 90 9.05 10.32 -1.53
N PHE A 91 8.83 9.63 -0.42
CA PHE A 91 7.74 8.66 -0.27
C PHE A 91 6.37 9.32 -0.51
N GLU A 92 6.09 10.45 0.14
CA GLU A 92 4.87 11.24 -0.09
C GLU A 92 4.67 11.60 -1.55
N THR A 93 5.73 12.06 -2.22
CA THR A 93 5.69 12.42 -3.64
C THR A 93 5.31 11.22 -4.50
N GLU A 94 5.95 10.08 -4.29
CA GLU A 94 5.71 8.86 -5.08
C GLU A 94 4.36 8.22 -4.79
N LEU A 95 3.94 8.21 -3.52
CA LEU A 95 2.60 7.80 -3.11
C LEU A 95 1.53 8.68 -3.79
N SER A 96 1.75 10.00 -3.84
CA SER A 96 0.82 10.91 -4.50
C SER A 96 0.66 10.62 -5.99
N TYR A 97 1.68 10.05 -6.65
CA TYR A 97 1.57 9.63 -8.04
C TYR A 97 0.69 8.39 -8.18
N ARG A 98 0.84 7.39 -7.30
CA ARG A 98 -0.06 6.21 -7.29
C ARG A 98 -1.50 6.59 -7.06
N ILE A 99 -1.75 7.44 -6.06
CA ILE A 99 -3.11 7.90 -5.77
C ILE A 99 -3.68 8.66 -6.97
N ARG A 100 -2.93 9.58 -7.56
CA ARG A 100 -3.43 10.42 -8.66
C ARG A 100 -3.58 9.68 -9.99
N GLN A 101 -2.71 8.73 -10.30
CA GLN A 101 -2.67 8.07 -11.61
C GLN A 101 -3.42 6.75 -11.64
N ASP A 102 -3.54 6.05 -10.50
CA ASP A 102 -4.07 4.69 -10.47
C ASP A 102 -5.41 4.59 -9.71
N ILE A 103 -5.63 5.46 -8.70
CA ILE A 103 -6.86 5.45 -7.88
C ILE A 103 -7.82 6.55 -8.34
N LEU A 104 -7.39 7.81 -8.31
CA LEU A 104 -8.23 8.99 -8.59
C LEU A 104 -8.83 8.98 -10.01
N VAL A 105 -8.15 8.35 -10.97
CA VAL A 105 -8.63 8.23 -12.34
C VAL A 105 -9.80 7.25 -12.49
N LYS A 106 -10.02 6.39 -11.49
CA LYS A 106 -11.09 5.39 -11.49
C LYS A 106 -12.38 6.05 -10.98
N PRO A 107 -13.52 5.80 -11.64
CA PRO A 107 -14.76 6.50 -11.30
C PRO A 107 -15.24 6.12 -9.89
N PHE A 108 -15.75 7.11 -9.17
CA PHE A 108 -16.43 6.94 -7.87
C PHE A 108 -15.58 6.31 -6.75
N THR A 109 -14.24 6.35 -6.83
CA THR A 109 -13.39 5.90 -5.72
C THR A 109 -13.35 6.92 -4.59
N ALA A 110 -13.24 6.45 -3.34
CA ALA A 110 -12.83 7.27 -2.20
C ALA A 110 -11.61 6.64 -1.51
N VAL A 111 -10.80 7.47 -0.85
CA VAL A 111 -9.61 7.04 -0.10
C VAL A 111 -9.74 7.52 1.34
N PHE A 112 -9.54 6.61 2.29
CA PHE A 112 -9.55 6.89 3.72
C PHE A 112 -8.24 6.43 4.37
N ASP A 113 -7.91 7.03 5.50
CA ASP A 113 -6.83 6.57 6.35
C ASP A 113 -7.20 5.23 7.01
N ALA A 114 -6.29 4.25 6.95
CA ALA A 114 -6.44 2.94 7.57
C ALA A 114 -5.48 2.72 8.76
N LEU A 115 -4.78 3.77 9.19
CA LEU A 115 -3.86 3.78 10.33
C LEU A 115 -3.91 5.13 11.08
N PRO A 116 -5.05 5.49 11.70
CA PRO A 116 -5.24 6.79 12.36
C PRO A 116 -4.30 7.01 13.55
N ASP A 117 -3.88 5.94 14.23
CA ASP A 117 -2.99 5.97 15.39
C ASP A 117 -1.53 5.62 14.98
N ALA A 118 -1.01 6.28 13.95
CA ALA A 118 0.35 6.06 13.45
C ALA A 118 1.42 6.77 14.30
N GLU A 119 2.67 6.26 14.27
CA GLU A 119 3.82 6.91 14.92
C GLU A 119 4.13 8.29 14.33
N GLY A 120 3.85 8.48 13.04
CA GLY A 120 4.03 9.72 12.31
C GLY A 120 2.82 10.07 11.45
N LYS A 121 2.91 11.19 10.74
CA LYS A 121 1.88 11.65 9.81
C LYS A 121 2.51 12.09 8.49
N LEU A 122 1.76 11.87 7.41
CA LEU A 122 2.03 12.34 6.05
C LEU A 122 1.26 13.64 5.79
#